data_AF-A0A9Y1ZA99-F1
#
_entry.id   AF-A0A9Y1ZA99-F1
#
_cell.length_a   1.000
_cell.length_b   1.000
_cell.length_c   1.000
_cell.angle_alpha   90.00
_cell.angle_beta   90.00
_cell.angle_gamma   90.00
#
_symmetry.space_group_name_H-M   'P 1'
#
loop_
_entity.id
_entity.type
_entity.pdbx_description
1 polymer ?
#
loop_
_entity_poly.entity_id
_entity_poly.type
_entity_poly.pdbx_seq_one_letter_code
_entity_poly.pdbx_strand_id
1 'polypeptide(L)'
;MSRIAFGLLGSLIALFPADVLEAFERATLENPEESRPKSWLVSGIRAEGIGYVLVGVVGGKSYAWLMNLIGIVGVVVTLFPKRYLEVGGRLAYENSEDLEWREGFVTATRGIGVLCVLLALRAAKNRDG
;
A
#
# COMPACT_ATOMS: atom_id res chain seq x y z
N MET A 1 -13.40 3.65 14.42
CA MET A 1 -12.86 2.29 14.16
C MET A 1 -11.67 2.30 13.20
N SER A 2 -11.74 2.94 12.02
CA SER A 2 -10.64 2.95 11.05
C SER A 2 -9.32 3.53 11.59
N ARG A 3 -9.35 4.60 12.41
CA ARG A 3 -8.14 5.23 12.95
C ARG A 3 -7.27 4.30 13.80
N ILE A 4 -7.89 3.48 14.65
CA ILE A 4 -7.16 2.51 15.49
C ILE A 4 -6.55 1.43 14.60
N ALA A 5 -7.27 0.98 13.57
CA ALA A 5 -6.74 0.04 12.59
C ALA A 5 -5.52 0.61 11.86
N PHE A 6 -5.56 1.87 11.39
CA PHE A 6 -4.41 2.53 10.78
C PHE A 6 -3.24 2.70 11.76
N GLY A 7 -3.51 3.05 13.02
CA GLY A 7 -2.47 3.17 14.04
C GLY A 7 -1.78 1.83 14.34
N LEU A 8 -2.55 0.75 14.49
CA LEU A 8 -2.02 -0.59 14.71
C LEU A 8 -1.25 -1.11 13.49
N LEU A 9 -1.83 -0.98 12.30
CA LEU A 9 -1.21 -1.38 11.05
C LEU A 9 0.11 -0.62 10.83
N GLY A 10 0.08 0.71 11.00
CA GLY A 10 1.26 1.56 10.89
C GLY A 10 2.35 1.20 11.88
N SER A 11 1.98 0.87 13.12
CA SER A 11 2.94 0.46 14.15
C SER A 11 3.63 -0.85 13.77
N LEU A 12 2.87 -1.83 13.29
CA LEU A 12 3.41 -3.10 12.82
C LEU A 12 4.38 -2.91 11.65
N ILE A 13 4.00 -2.11 10.66
CA ILE A 13 4.83 -1.80 9.49
C ILE A 13 6.11 -1.03 9.89
N ALA A 14 6.01 -0.09 10.82
CA ALA A 14 7.14 0.71 11.28
C ALA A 14 8.16 -0.12 12.08
N LEU A 15 7.69 -1.05 12.92
CA LEU A 15 8.54 -1.90 13.75
C LEU A 15 9.19 -3.03 12.95
N PHE A 16 8.45 -3.62 12.01
CA PHE A 16 8.87 -4.83 11.28
C PHE A 16 8.90 -4.61 9.76
N PRO A 17 9.62 -3.60 9.24
CA PRO A 17 9.57 -3.27 7.82
C PRO A 17 10.18 -4.36 6.92
N ALA A 18 11.20 -5.09 7.42
CA ALA A 18 11.82 -6.18 6.69
C ALA A 18 10.90 -7.40 6.60
N ASP A 19 10.28 -7.80 7.72
CA ASP A 19 9.35 -8.92 7.74
C ASP A 19 8.10 -8.63 6.89
N VAL A 20 7.65 -7.37 6.86
CA VAL A 20 6.53 -6.94 6.00
C VAL A 20 6.91 -7.01 4.52
N LEU A 21 8.12 -6.59 4.16
CA LEU A 21 8.61 -6.71 2.79
C LEU A 21 8.68 -8.17 2.36
N GLU A 22 9.30 -9.03 3.19
CA GLU A 22 9.43 -10.45 2.90
C GLU A 22 8.06 -11.15 2.79
N ALA A 23 7.13 -10.83 3.68
CA ALA A 23 5.76 -11.34 3.62
C ALA A 23 5.04 -10.90 2.34
N PHE A 24 5.24 -9.64 1.92
CA PHE A 24 4.68 -9.12 0.68
C PHE A 24 5.29 -9.83 -0.54
N GLU A 25 6.61 -9.95 -0.62
CA GLU A 25 7.31 -10.64 -1.71
C GLU A 25 6.81 -12.08 -1.84
N ARG A 26 6.79 -12.85 -0.74
CA ARG A 26 6.30 -14.24 -0.74
C ARG A 26 4.85 -14.37 -1.20
N ALA A 27 4.00 -13.44 -0.79
CA ALA A 27 2.57 -13.46 -1.12
C ALA A 27 2.28 -13.03 -2.57
N THR A 28 3.14 -12.23 -3.19
CA THR A 28 2.82 -11.50 -4.43
C THR A 28 3.71 -11.85 -5.62
N LEU A 29 4.95 -12.25 -5.37
CA LEU A 29 5.90 -12.70 -6.38
C LEU A 29 5.89 -14.22 -6.50
N GLU A 30 6.10 -14.70 -7.72
CA GLU A 30 6.21 -16.13 -8.00
C GLU A 30 7.52 -16.69 -7.44
N ASN A 31 8.64 -15.99 -7.71
CA ASN A 31 10.00 -16.31 -7.22
C ASN A 31 10.54 -15.16 -6.33
N PRO A 32 10.11 -15.07 -5.05
CA PRO A 32 10.48 -13.97 -4.16
C PRO A 32 11.99 -13.90 -3.87
N GLU A 33 12.69 -15.04 -3.84
CA GLU A 33 14.14 -15.14 -3.60
C GLU A 33 15.00 -14.53 -4.72
N GLU A 34 14.44 -14.40 -5.93
CA GLU A 34 15.13 -13.76 -7.05
C GLU A 34 14.96 -12.24 -7.04
N SER A 35 14.06 -11.72 -6.20
CA SER A 35 13.81 -10.28 -6.10
C SER A 35 14.99 -9.55 -5.45
N ARG A 36 15.36 -8.41 -6.03
CA ARG A 36 16.43 -7.54 -5.52
C ARG A 36 15.82 -6.20 -5.11
N PRO A 37 15.28 -6.10 -3.89
CA PRO A 37 14.74 -4.84 -3.39
C PRO A 37 15.86 -3.81 -3.27
N LYS A 38 15.57 -2.56 -3.64
CA LYS A 38 16.52 -1.46 -3.49
C LYS A 38 16.81 -1.20 -2.01
N SER A 39 18.02 -0.75 -1.72
CA SER A 39 18.49 -0.48 -0.34
C SER A 39 17.61 0.49 0.47
N TRP A 40 16.88 1.39 -0.20
CA TRP A 40 15.98 2.33 0.45
C TRP A 40 14.62 1.72 0.83
N LEU A 41 14.24 0.58 0.25
CA LEU A 41 12.86 0.06 0.32
C LEU A 41 12.41 -0.22 1.76
N VAL A 42 13.26 -0.85 2.57
CA VAL A 42 12.99 -1.09 4.00
C VAL A 42 12.78 0.21 4.77
N SER A 43 13.56 1.24 4.45
CA SER A 43 13.40 2.57 5.07
C SER A 43 12.12 3.26 4.59
N GLY A 44 11.75 3.08 3.32
CA GLY A 44 10.49 3.54 2.74
C GLY A 44 9.27 2.92 3.42
N ILE A 45 9.27 1.60 3.59
CA ILE A 45 8.22 0.85 4.30
C ILE A 45 8.09 1.34 5.74
N ARG A 46 9.22 1.51 6.45
CA ARG A 46 9.21 2.08 7.80
C ARG A 46 8.59 3.48 7.83
N ALA A 47 8.94 4.34 6.88
CA ALA A 47 8.37 5.68 6.77
C ALA A 47 6.86 5.65 6.48
N GLU A 48 6.39 4.70 5.67
CA GLU A 48 4.96 4.47 5.42
C GLU A 48 4.24 4.08 6.72
N GLY A 49 4.81 3.14 7.48
CA GLY A 49 4.27 2.73 8.79
C GLY A 49 4.13 3.91 9.75
N ILE A 50 5.16 4.75 9.87
CA ILE A 50 5.12 5.97 10.67
C ILE A 50 4.02 6.92 10.17
N GLY A 51 3.86 7.06 8.86
CA GLY A 51 2.79 7.84 8.25
C GLY A 51 1.40 7.39 8.68
N TYR A 52 1.14 6.08 8.66
CA TYR A 52 -0.13 5.52 9.13
C TYR A 52 -0.36 5.76 10.63
N VAL A 53 0.69 5.64 11.47
CA VAL A 53 0.60 5.96 12.91
C VAL A 53 0.22 7.42 13.12
N LEU A 54 0.93 8.35 12.47
CA LEU A 54 0.67 9.78 12.58
C LEU A 54 -0.76 10.13 12.14
N VAL A 55 -1.25 9.51 11.09
CA VAL A 55 -2.64 9.69 10.63
C VAL A 55 -3.65 9.15 11.64
N GLY A 56 -3.36 8.00 12.25
CA GLY A 56 -4.17 7.40 13.31
C GLY A 56 -4.27 8.31 14.55
N VAL A 57 -3.18 8.99 14.90
CA VAL A 57 -3.07 9.86 16.08
C VAL A 57 -3.66 11.26 15.85
N VAL A 58 -3.29 11.94 14.76
CA VAL A 58 -3.67 13.35 14.51
C VAL A 58 -5.15 13.48 14.10
N GLY A 59 -5.70 12.48 13.41
CA GLY A 59 -7.10 12.47 13.01
C GLY A 59 -7.53 13.69 12.16
N GLY A 60 -8.83 13.98 12.16
CA GLY A 60 -9.41 15.19 11.57
C GLY A 60 -9.07 15.43 10.10
N LYS A 61 -8.48 16.60 9.80
CA LYS A 61 -8.13 17.05 8.45
C LYS A 61 -7.05 16.18 7.79
N SER A 62 -6.07 15.71 8.56
CA SER A 62 -4.98 14.85 8.06
C SER A 62 -5.50 13.46 7.66
N TYR A 63 -6.40 12.89 8.46
CA TYR A 63 -7.07 11.62 8.13
C TYR A 63 -7.87 11.74 6.82
N ALA A 64 -8.61 12.84 6.64
CA ALA A 64 -9.38 13.05 5.42
C ALA A 64 -8.51 13.28 4.19
N TRP A 65 -7.42 14.04 4.34
CA TRP A 65 -6.45 14.21 3.27
C TRP A 65 -5.85 12.87 2.84
N LEU A 66 -5.49 12.01 3.79
CA LEU A 66 -5.02 10.65 3.47
C LEU A 66 -6.11 9.83 2.77
N MET A 67 -7.36 9.87 3.25
CA MET A 67 -8.46 9.12 2.61
C MET A 67 -8.70 9.58 1.16
N ASN A 68 -8.56 10.88 0.88
CA ASN A 68 -8.63 11.39 -0.49
C ASN A 68 -7.48 10.85 -1.35
N LEU A 69 -6.25 10.86 -0.81
CA LEU A 69 -5.08 10.31 -1.50
C LEU A 69 -5.26 8.80 -1.78
N ILE A 70 -5.71 8.03 -0.79
CA ILE A 70 -6.03 6.60 -0.93
C ILE A 70 -7.13 6.39 -1.98
N GLY A 71 -8.13 7.25 -2.04
CA GLY A 71 -9.17 7.21 -3.07
C GLY A 71 -8.60 7.41 -4.47
N ILE A 72 -7.76 8.44 -4.67
CA ILE A 72 -7.13 8.73 -5.96
C ILE A 72 -6.22 7.58 -6.40
N VAL A 73 -5.35 7.10 -5.49
CA VAL A 73 -4.49 5.94 -5.77
C VAL A 73 -5.34 4.71 -6.05
N GLY A 74 -6.41 4.47 -5.28
CA GLY A 74 -7.34 3.38 -5.49
C GLY A 74 -7.98 3.39 -6.88
N VAL A 75 -8.34 4.56 -7.41
CA VAL A 75 -8.85 4.69 -8.79
C VAL A 75 -7.78 4.29 -9.79
N VAL A 76 -6.54 4.78 -9.65
CA VAL A 76 -5.43 4.43 -10.54
C VAL A 76 -5.16 2.93 -10.51
N VAL A 77 -5.11 2.33 -9.31
CA VAL A 77 -4.90 0.90 -9.10
C VAL A 77 -6.04 0.07 -9.70
N THR A 78 -7.29 0.56 -9.64
CA THR A 78 -8.46 -0.14 -10.20
C THR A 78 -8.47 -0.13 -11.71
N LEU A 79 -8.13 1.00 -12.34
CA LEU A 79 -8.20 1.19 -13.78
C LEU A 79 -6.95 0.68 -14.50
N PHE A 80 -5.79 0.82 -13.87
CA PHE A 80 -4.49 0.52 -14.46
C PHE A 80 -3.61 -0.36 -13.56
N PRO A 81 -4.10 -1.53 -13.08
CA PRO A 81 -3.38 -2.35 -12.10
C PRO A 81 -2.01 -2.80 -12.61
N LYS A 82 -1.91 -3.19 -13.89
CA LYS A 82 -0.63 -3.60 -14.49
C LYS A 82 0.41 -2.48 -14.52
N ARG A 83 -0.01 -1.27 -14.88
CA ARG A 83 0.90 -0.10 -14.95
C ARG A 83 1.32 0.35 -13.55
N TYR A 84 0.40 0.26 -12.58
CA TYR A 84 0.73 0.50 -11.18
C TYR A 84 1.80 -0.47 -10.68
N LEU A 85 1.65 -1.77 -10.94
CA LEU A 85 2.64 -2.78 -10.57
C LEU A 85 3.98 -2.61 -11.30
N GLU A 86 3.98 -2.26 -12.58
CA GLU A 86 5.19 -1.98 -13.35
C GLU A 86 5.98 -0.79 -12.77
N VAL A 87 5.28 0.30 -12.44
CA VAL A 87 5.89 1.49 -11.84
C VAL A 87 6.37 1.18 -10.42
N GLY A 88 5.55 0.50 -9.61
CA GLY A 88 5.92 0.08 -8.27
C GLY A 88 7.14 -0.83 -8.25
N GLY A 89 7.18 -1.81 -9.17
CA GLY A 89 8.31 -2.71 -9.38
C GLY A 89 9.60 -1.96 -9.71
N ARG A 90 9.55 -1.04 -10.69
CA ARG A 90 10.73 -0.21 -11.07
C ARG A 90 11.22 0.70 -9.95
N LEU A 91 10.31 1.21 -9.13
CA LEU A 91 10.67 2.03 -7.98
C LEU A 91 11.32 1.16 -6.89
N ALA A 92 10.70 0.04 -6.55
CA ALA A 92 11.05 -0.78 -5.40
C ALA A 92 12.23 -1.74 -5.64
N TYR A 93 12.38 -2.29 -6.85
CA TYR A 93 13.34 -3.34 -7.15
C TYR A 93 14.36 -2.91 -8.21
N GLU A 94 15.57 -3.46 -8.13
CA GLU A 94 16.62 -3.27 -9.12
C GLU A 94 16.37 -4.08 -10.39
N ASN A 95 15.89 -5.32 -10.24
CA ASN A 95 15.56 -6.24 -11.32
C ASN A 95 14.06 -6.24 -11.66
N SER A 96 13.47 -5.04 -11.79
CA SER A 96 12.03 -4.91 -11.99
C SER A 96 11.46 -5.59 -13.25
N GLU A 97 12.31 -5.81 -14.25
CA GLU A 97 11.93 -6.46 -15.52
C GLU A 97 11.84 -7.98 -15.39
N ASP A 98 12.52 -8.54 -14.39
CA ASP A 98 12.55 -9.98 -14.08
C ASP A 98 11.49 -10.35 -13.02
N LEU A 99 10.69 -9.38 -12.56
CA LEU A 99 9.66 -9.63 -11.55
C LEU A 99 8.46 -10.36 -12.15
N GLU A 100 8.28 -11.62 -11.75
CA GLU A 100 7.09 -12.39 -12.04
C GLU A 100 6.08 -12.29 -10.88
N TRP A 101 4.94 -11.67 -11.17
CA TRP A 101 3.82 -11.60 -10.23
C TRP A 101 3.02 -12.90 -10.26
N ARG A 102 2.59 -13.39 -9.09
CA ARG A 102 1.74 -14.59 -9.00
C ARG A 102 0.48 -14.48 -9.86
N GLU A 103 0.01 -15.61 -10.37
CA GLU A 103 -1.26 -15.66 -11.10
C GLU A 103 -2.41 -15.09 -10.25
N GLY A 104 -3.21 -14.21 -10.85
CA GLY A 104 -4.31 -13.55 -10.17
C GLY A 104 -3.91 -12.37 -9.27
N PHE A 105 -2.63 -12.11 -9.03
CA PHE A 105 -2.21 -10.95 -8.22
C PHE A 105 -2.66 -9.63 -8.85
N VAL A 106 -2.57 -9.48 -10.18
CA VAL A 106 -3.10 -8.31 -10.90
C VAL A 106 -4.60 -8.10 -10.62
N THR A 107 -5.37 -9.18 -10.54
CA THR A 107 -6.80 -9.14 -10.22
C THR A 107 -7.02 -8.78 -8.75
N ALA A 108 -6.21 -9.32 -7.83
CA ALA A 108 -6.23 -8.97 -6.42
C ALA A 108 -5.89 -7.48 -6.20
N THR A 109 -4.85 -6.97 -6.86
CA THR A 109 -4.45 -5.55 -6.87
C THR A 109 -5.62 -4.67 -7.32
N ARG A 110 -6.32 -5.05 -8.39
CA ARG A 110 -7.52 -4.33 -8.84
C ARG A 110 -8.62 -4.33 -7.76
N GLY A 111 -8.85 -5.46 -7.09
CA GLY A 111 -9.79 -5.57 -5.98
C GLY A 111 -9.43 -4.66 -4.80
N ILE A 112 -8.15 -4.60 -4.44
CA ILE A 112 -7.62 -3.68 -3.42
C ILE A 112 -7.90 -2.22 -3.84
N GLY A 113 -7.66 -1.88 -5.11
CA GLY A 113 -8.00 -0.58 -5.66
C GLY A 113 -9.47 -0.21 -5.43
N VAL A 114 -10.40 -1.12 -5.74
CA VAL A 114 -11.84 -0.91 -5.54
C VAL A 114 -12.15 -0.69 -4.06
N LEU A 115 -11.57 -1.50 -3.17
CA LEU A 115 -11.75 -1.34 -1.72
C LEU A 115 -11.24 0.02 -1.23
N CYS A 116 -10.08 0.48 -1.70
CA CYS A 116 -9.55 1.80 -1.39
C CYS A 116 -10.49 2.92 -1.82
N VAL A 117 -11.07 2.84 -3.02
CA VAL A 117 -12.06 3.80 -3.51
C VAL A 117 -13.32 3.80 -2.64
N LEU A 118 -13.84 2.62 -2.31
CA LEU A 118 -15.04 2.50 -1.46
C LEU A 118 -14.79 3.05 -0.04
N LEU A 119 -13.61 2.81 0.53
CA LEU A 119 -13.22 3.36 1.82
C LEU A 119 -13.12 4.89 1.78
N ALA A 120 -12.53 5.44 0.72
CA ALA A 120 -12.43 6.89 0.53
C ALA A 120 -13.82 7.54 0.38
N LEU A 121 -14.71 6.95 -0.44
CA LEU A 121 -16.08 7.43 -0.62
C LEU A 121 -16.88 7.36 0.69
N ARG A 122 -16.74 6.28 1.46
CA ARG A 122 -17.38 6.15 2.77
C ARG A 122 -16.85 7.19 3.76
N ALA A 123 -15.54 7.45 3.75
CA ALA A 123 -14.94 8.46 4.60
C ALA A 123 -15.38 9.89 4.22
N ALA A 124 -15.57 10.17 2.92
CA ALA A 124 -16.10 11.44 2.43
C ALA A 124 -17.57 11.62 2.86
N LYS A 125 -18.41 10.60 2.67
CA LYS A 125 -19.83 10.66 3.09
C LYS A 125 -19.99 10.92 4.58
N ASN A 126 -19.15 10.31 5.41
CA ASN A 126 -19.19 10.49 6.87
C ASN A 126 -18.64 11.85 7.35
N ARG A 127 -18.06 12.68 6.45
CA ARG A 127 -17.63 14.05 6.77
C ARG A 127 -18.72 15.09 6.55
N ASP A 128 -19.64 14.82 5.62
CA ASP A 128 -20.67 15.77 5.19
C ASP A 128 -22.05 15.48 5.82
N GLY A 129 -22.14 14.48 6.69
CA GLY A 129 -23.36 14.08 7.41
C GLY A 129 -23.27 14.25 8.92
#